data_AF-A0A7J4P599-F1
#
_entry.id   AF-A0A7J4P599-F1
#
_cell.length_a   1.000
_cell.length_b   1.000
_cell.length_c   1.000
_cell.angle_alpha   90.00
_cell.angle_beta   90.00
_cell.angle_gamma   90.00
#
_symmetry.space_group_name_H-M   'P 1'
#
loop_
_entity.id
_entity.type
_entity.pdbx_description
1 polymer ?
#
loop_
_entity_poly.entity_id
_entity_poly.type
_entity_poly.pdbx_seq_one_letter_code
_entity_poly.pdbx_strand_id
1 'polypeptide(L)'
;MANAFSRSWEITKLTLHVMKQDKELLLFPVFAGIFSILFLVALLFPTIILAFVQEGEPVWGITAYALLFIAYLGLAFIATFFNVCVVYTTKRRFEGGNATFGESITFALSKIHLIFYWSLLSATVGLLLRMLERAAERGRGNILLRFVAAGLGMAWAILTIFVVPSMVYYGLGPIDAIKRSTQVLRKTWGESLIRHFGLGLVQFAFIIAGILASVALVFLSVALGPVALVMAIALIVLYFLAVILVFAVANTVFNTALFVYADKGKIPHGFSREVVQGAFRAKKAAGTI
;
A
#
# COMPACT_ATOMS: atom_id res chain seq x y z
N MET A 1 15.36 -2.09 26.92
CA MET A 1 14.96 -1.15 25.84
C MET A 1 15.04 -1.89 24.51
N ALA A 2 13.94 -2.12 23.81
CA ALA A 2 13.99 -2.77 22.50
C ALA A 2 14.47 -1.77 21.43
N ASN A 3 15.56 -2.11 20.72
CA ASN A 3 16.04 -1.34 19.57
C ASN A 3 14.93 -1.21 18.51
N ALA A 4 14.97 -0.16 17.67
CA ALA A 4 13.93 0.09 16.66
C ALA A 4 13.65 -1.14 15.79
N PHE A 5 14.71 -1.84 15.37
CA PHE A 5 14.62 -3.09 14.62
C PHE A 5 13.88 -4.21 15.38
N SER A 6 14.13 -4.38 16.68
CA SER A 6 13.46 -5.40 17.50
C SER A 6 11.95 -5.18 17.57
N ARG A 7 11.50 -3.92 17.69
CA ARG A 7 10.08 -3.55 17.63
C ARG A 7 9.48 -3.81 16.25
N SER A 8 10.15 -3.39 15.18
CA SER A 8 9.70 -3.64 13.80
C SER A 8 9.60 -5.15 13.51
N TRP A 9 10.54 -5.94 14.03
CA TRP A 9 10.54 -7.40 13.92
C TRP A 9 9.38 -8.03 14.70
N GLU A 10 9.09 -7.56 15.91
CA GLU A 10 7.95 -8.02 16.69
C GLU A 10 6.61 -7.71 16.02
N ILE A 11 6.44 -6.47 15.51
CA ILE A 11 5.28 -6.06 14.70
C ILE A 11 5.13 -7.00 13.50
N THR A 12 6.23 -7.26 12.78
CA THR A 12 6.22 -8.14 11.61
C THR A 12 5.81 -9.56 11.98
N LYS A 13 6.37 -10.13 13.05
CA LYS A 13 6.03 -11.48 13.51
C LYS A 13 4.55 -11.61 13.88
N LEU A 14 3.99 -10.67 14.64
CA LEU A 14 2.58 -10.72 15.03
C LEU A 14 1.66 -10.55 13.82
N THR A 15 1.99 -9.61 12.92
CA THR A 15 1.22 -9.40 11.69
C THR A 15 1.24 -10.63 10.80
N LEU A 16 2.41 -11.25 10.59
CA LEU A 16 2.54 -12.48 9.83
C LEU A 16 1.87 -13.67 10.54
N HIS A 17 1.82 -13.71 11.87
CA HIS A 17 1.10 -14.74 12.61
C HIS A 17 -0.42 -14.65 12.34
N VAL A 18 -0.99 -13.44 12.37
CA VAL A 18 -2.39 -13.21 11.97
C VAL A 18 -2.60 -13.62 10.51
N MET A 19 -1.73 -13.20 9.60
CA MET A 19 -1.84 -13.58 8.18
C MET A 19 -1.76 -15.10 7.94
N LYS A 20 -0.97 -15.83 8.73
CA LYS A 20 -0.87 -17.30 8.63
C LYS A 20 -2.18 -18.00 9.00
N GLN A 21 -3.02 -17.39 9.83
CA GLN A 21 -4.34 -17.93 10.18
C GLN A 21 -5.34 -17.77 9.03
N ASP A 22 -5.11 -16.80 8.13
CA ASP A 22 -5.96 -16.46 6.98
C ASP A 22 -5.16 -16.48 5.67
N LYS A 23 -4.85 -17.67 5.15
CA LYS A 23 -4.05 -17.82 3.92
C LYS A 23 -4.66 -17.10 2.70
N GLU A 24 -5.98 -16.93 2.71
CA GLU A 24 -6.74 -16.24 1.67
C GLU A 24 -6.37 -14.76 1.53
N LEU A 25 -5.80 -14.14 2.58
CA LEU A 25 -5.31 -12.75 2.54
C LEU A 25 -4.27 -12.52 1.45
N LEU A 26 -3.47 -13.54 1.10
CA LEU A 26 -2.45 -13.47 0.06
C LEU A 26 -3.03 -13.61 -1.36
N LEU A 27 -4.26 -14.10 -1.50
CA LEU A 27 -4.92 -14.20 -2.81
C LEU A 27 -5.34 -12.82 -3.32
N PHE A 28 -5.83 -11.94 -2.44
CA PHE A 28 -6.27 -10.59 -2.81
C PHE A 28 -5.21 -9.74 -3.53
N PRO A 29 -3.96 -9.60 -3.04
CA PRO A 29 -2.95 -8.81 -3.75
C PRO A 29 -2.50 -9.48 -5.07
N VAL A 30 -2.55 -10.81 -5.17
CA VAL A 30 -2.25 -11.55 -6.42
C VAL A 30 -3.32 -11.25 -7.47
N PHE A 31 -4.60 -11.38 -7.10
CA PHE A 31 -5.69 -11.00 -7.99
C PHE A 31 -5.65 -9.51 -8.34
N ALA A 32 -5.37 -8.63 -7.37
CA ALA A 32 -5.19 -7.19 -7.63
C ALA A 32 -4.11 -6.94 -8.70
N GLY A 33 -2.98 -7.63 -8.62
CA GLY A 33 -1.91 -7.56 -9.61
C GLY A 33 -2.36 -8.04 -10.98
N ILE A 34 -2.99 -9.21 -11.05
CA ILE A 34 -3.51 -9.80 -12.31
C ILE A 34 -4.53 -8.85 -12.96
N PHE A 35 -5.55 -8.41 -12.22
CA PHE A 35 -6.56 -7.49 -12.74
C PHE A 35 -5.97 -6.14 -13.15
N SER A 36 -4.97 -5.63 -12.42
CA SER A 36 -4.27 -4.39 -12.78
C SER A 36 -3.51 -4.53 -14.10
N ILE A 37 -2.82 -5.66 -14.31
CA ILE A 37 -2.11 -5.94 -15.56
C ILE A 37 -3.11 -6.09 -16.71
N LEU A 38 -4.17 -6.90 -16.53
CA LEU A 38 -5.21 -7.08 -17.54
C LEU A 38 -5.87 -5.75 -17.92
N PHE A 39 -6.16 -4.91 -16.93
CA PHE A 39 -6.72 -3.59 -17.15
C PHE A 39 -5.77 -2.69 -17.95
N LEU A 40 -4.48 -2.65 -17.58
CA LEU A 40 -3.48 -1.85 -18.32
C LEU A 40 -3.27 -2.36 -19.74
N VAL A 41 -3.22 -3.68 -19.94
CA VAL A 41 -3.11 -4.28 -21.28
C VAL A 41 -4.35 -3.91 -22.10
N ALA A 42 -5.56 -4.09 -21.57
CA ALA A 42 -6.79 -3.74 -22.27
C ALA A 42 -6.86 -2.24 -22.63
N LEU A 43 -6.37 -1.37 -21.75
CA LEU A 43 -6.39 0.08 -21.96
C LEU A 43 -5.31 0.56 -22.95
N LEU A 44 -4.10 0.01 -22.86
CA LEU A 44 -2.94 0.49 -23.64
C LEU A 44 -2.81 -0.22 -25.00
N PHE A 45 -3.29 -1.45 -25.13
CA PHE A 45 -3.15 -2.24 -26.36
C PHE A 45 -3.65 -1.50 -27.62
N PRO A 46 -4.84 -0.84 -27.62
CA PRO A 46 -5.29 -0.06 -28.77
C PRO A 46 -4.35 1.13 -29.09
N THR A 47 -3.83 1.81 -28.07
CA THR A 47 -2.93 2.96 -28.25
C THR A 47 -1.57 2.56 -28.80
N ILE A 48 -1.06 1.40 -28.38
CA ILE A 48 0.21 0.84 -28.84
C ILE A 48 0.07 0.44 -30.32
N ILE A 49 -1.03 -0.25 -30.70
CA ILE A 49 -1.30 -0.60 -32.10
C ILE A 49 -1.36 0.65 -32.98
N LEU A 50 -2.12 1.67 -32.55
CA LEU A 50 -2.23 2.91 -33.30
C LEU A 50 -0.88 3.62 -33.47
N ALA A 51 -0.02 3.60 -32.45
CA ALA A 51 1.33 4.16 -32.51
C ALA A 51 2.27 3.37 -33.45
N PHE A 52 2.08 2.07 -33.63
CA PHE A 52 2.82 1.27 -34.62
C PHE A 52 2.30 1.46 -36.05
N VAL A 53 1.02 1.84 -36.21
CA VAL A 53 0.38 2.03 -37.52
C VAL A 53 0.55 3.47 -38.04
N GLN A 54 0.64 4.46 -37.14
CA GLN A 54 0.85 5.87 -37.51
C GLN A 54 2.30 6.28 -37.24
N GLU A 55 3.04 6.66 -38.28
CA GLU A 55 4.31 7.37 -38.11
C GLU A 55 4.01 8.82 -37.65
N GLY A 56 3.95 9.02 -36.34
CA GLY A 56 3.75 10.34 -35.75
C GLY A 56 4.14 10.37 -34.28
N GLU A 57 4.79 11.46 -33.86
CA GLU A 57 5.11 11.70 -32.45
C GLU A 57 3.84 11.62 -31.59
N PRO A 58 3.85 10.92 -30.43
CA PRO A 58 2.71 10.87 -29.54
C PRO A 58 2.34 12.29 -29.08
N VAL A 59 1.25 12.83 -29.64
CA VAL A 59 0.74 14.15 -29.27
C VAL A 59 0.23 14.07 -27.84
N TRP A 60 0.92 14.74 -26.92
CA TRP A 60 0.46 14.95 -25.54
C TRP A 60 -0.73 15.91 -25.50
N GLY A 61 -1.90 15.41 -25.94
CA GLY A 61 -3.16 16.13 -25.98
C GLY A 61 -4.14 15.72 -24.88
N ILE A 62 -5.35 16.27 -24.93
CA ILE A 62 -6.45 15.98 -23.99
C ILE A 62 -6.72 14.46 -23.90
N THR A 63 -6.58 13.73 -25.01
CA THR A 63 -6.73 12.28 -25.08
C THR A 63 -5.71 11.51 -24.23
N ALA A 64 -4.43 11.93 -24.23
CA ALA A 64 -3.39 11.32 -23.42
C ALA A 64 -3.64 11.55 -21.91
N TYR A 65 -4.09 12.75 -21.54
CA TYR A 65 -4.46 13.05 -20.15
C TYR A 65 -5.72 12.28 -19.71
N ALA A 66 -6.71 12.13 -20.60
CA ALA A 66 -7.90 11.33 -20.32
C ALA A 66 -7.55 9.84 -20.13
N LEU A 67 -6.71 9.26 -20.99
CA LEU A 67 -6.22 7.89 -20.85
C LEU A 67 -5.41 7.69 -19.56
N LEU A 68 -4.54 8.63 -19.21
CA LEU A 68 -3.82 8.60 -17.94
C LEU A 68 -4.79 8.66 -16.75
N PHE A 69 -5.80 9.53 -16.80
CA PHE A 69 -6.80 9.60 -15.73
C PHE A 69 -7.59 8.29 -15.60
N ILE A 70 -8.03 7.70 -16.70
CA ILE A 70 -8.72 6.40 -16.71
C ILE A 70 -7.82 5.29 -16.16
N ALA A 71 -6.53 5.29 -16.56
CA ALA A 71 -5.56 4.34 -16.03
C ALA A 71 -5.45 4.44 -14.50
N TYR A 72 -5.38 5.66 -13.95
CA TYR A 72 -5.25 5.86 -12.51
C TYR A 72 -6.53 5.51 -11.78
N LEU A 73 -7.68 5.88 -12.35
CA LEU A 73 -8.98 5.56 -11.79
C LEU A 73 -9.18 4.05 -11.70
N GLY A 74 -8.92 3.32 -12.79
CA GLY A 74 -9.09 1.87 -12.82
C GLY A 74 -8.10 1.16 -11.89
N LEU A 75 -6.83 1.56 -11.88
CA LEU A 75 -5.84 1.02 -10.94
C LEU A 75 -6.21 1.33 -9.48
N ALA A 76 -6.63 2.55 -9.17
CA ALA A 76 -7.08 2.93 -7.84
C ALA A 76 -8.32 2.15 -7.42
N PHE A 77 -9.23 1.87 -8.36
CA PHE A 77 -10.42 1.06 -8.15
C PHE A 77 -10.08 -0.38 -7.81
N ILE A 78 -9.26 -1.04 -8.63
CA ILE A 78 -8.81 -2.43 -8.41
C ILE A 78 -8.07 -2.52 -7.08
N ALA A 79 -7.11 -1.62 -6.83
CA ALA A 79 -6.33 -1.61 -5.59
C ALA A 79 -7.23 -1.40 -4.36
N THR A 80 -8.19 -0.47 -4.41
CA THR A 80 -9.12 -0.23 -3.31
C THR A 80 -10.03 -1.42 -3.07
N PHE A 81 -10.56 -2.03 -4.13
CA PHE A 81 -11.45 -3.18 -4.03
C PHE A 81 -10.80 -4.34 -3.27
N PHE A 82 -9.58 -4.71 -3.64
CA PHE A 82 -8.85 -5.78 -2.95
C PHE A 82 -8.35 -5.35 -1.56
N ASN A 83 -8.05 -4.07 -1.34
CA ASN A 83 -7.75 -3.55 -0.01
C ASN A 83 -8.97 -3.66 0.93
N VAL A 84 -10.17 -3.34 0.45
CA VAL A 84 -11.43 -3.57 1.19
C VAL A 84 -11.60 -5.04 1.56
N CYS A 85 -11.28 -5.98 0.66
CA CYS A 85 -11.32 -7.41 0.95
C CYS A 85 -10.35 -7.80 2.07
N VAL A 86 -9.10 -7.32 2.01
CA VAL A 86 -8.09 -7.55 3.05
C VAL A 86 -8.54 -6.99 4.40
N VAL A 87 -9.04 -5.76 4.43
CA VAL A 87 -9.52 -5.10 5.66
C VAL A 87 -10.74 -5.83 6.23
N TYR A 88 -11.68 -6.28 5.39
CA TYR A 88 -12.85 -7.04 5.85
C TYR A 88 -12.45 -8.40 6.44
N THR A 89 -11.58 -9.15 5.76
CA THR A 89 -11.05 -10.43 6.25
C THR A 89 -10.34 -10.24 7.59
N THR A 90 -9.50 -9.21 7.67
CA THR A 90 -8.79 -8.83 8.90
C THR A 90 -9.75 -8.46 10.03
N LYS A 91 -10.79 -7.67 9.73
CA LYS A 91 -11.84 -7.31 10.69
C LYS A 91 -12.49 -8.56 11.27
N ARG A 92 -12.89 -9.52 10.43
CA ARG A 92 -13.54 -10.76 10.85
C ARG A 92 -12.62 -11.59 11.75
N ARG A 93 -11.33 -11.67 11.41
CA ARG A 93 -10.31 -12.31 12.25
C ARG A 93 -10.15 -11.62 13.61
N PHE A 94 -10.10 -10.29 13.63
CA PHE A 94 -10.03 -9.51 14.87
C PHE A 94 -11.29 -9.58 15.73
N GLU A 95 -12.41 -10.02 15.17
CA GLU A 95 -13.66 -10.28 15.88
C GLU A 95 -13.78 -11.76 16.31
N GLY A 96 -12.73 -12.57 16.12
CA GLY A 96 -12.68 -13.99 16.49
C GLY A 96 -13.27 -14.95 15.45
N GLY A 97 -13.73 -14.41 14.31
CA GLY A 97 -14.24 -15.21 13.19
C GLY A 97 -13.18 -15.55 12.16
N ASN A 98 -13.63 -16.13 11.06
CA ASN A 98 -12.88 -16.32 9.83
C ASN A 98 -13.77 -15.84 8.67
N ALA A 99 -13.19 -15.15 7.69
CA ALA A 99 -13.91 -14.77 6.47
C ALA A 99 -13.36 -15.60 5.33
N THR A 100 -14.25 -16.16 4.51
CA THR A 100 -13.82 -16.83 3.27
C THR A 100 -13.52 -15.81 2.17
N PHE A 101 -12.76 -16.22 1.16
CA PHE A 101 -12.40 -15.38 0.02
C PHE A 101 -13.67 -14.85 -0.67
N GLY A 102 -14.67 -15.72 -0.86
CA GLY A 102 -15.96 -15.36 -1.45
C GLY A 102 -16.77 -14.38 -0.60
N GLU A 103 -16.75 -14.53 0.73
CA GLU A 103 -17.41 -13.56 1.64
C GLU A 103 -16.78 -12.17 1.53
N SER A 104 -15.45 -12.09 1.47
CA SER A 104 -14.73 -10.82 1.34
C SER A 104 -15.00 -10.14 0.00
N ILE A 105 -15.06 -10.90 -1.09
CA ILE A 105 -15.45 -10.39 -2.42
C ILE A 105 -16.90 -9.89 -2.40
N THR A 106 -17.82 -10.67 -1.83
CA THR A 106 -19.24 -10.29 -1.73
C THR A 106 -19.41 -9.02 -0.89
N PHE A 107 -18.67 -8.90 0.21
CA PHE A 107 -18.65 -7.69 1.02
C PHE A 107 -18.13 -6.48 0.22
N ALA A 108 -17.02 -6.61 -0.50
CA ALA A 108 -16.48 -5.53 -1.33
C ALA A 108 -17.47 -5.11 -2.43
N LEU A 109 -18.13 -6.07 -3.09
CA LEU A 109 -19.18 -5.80 -4.08
C LEU A 109 -20.37 -5.05 -3.47
N SER A 110 -20.79 -5.37 -2.24
CA SER A 110 -21.84 -4.61 -1.54
C SER A 110 -21.48 -3.14 -1.29
N LYS A 111 -20.17 -2.80 -1.33
CA LYS A 111 -19.61 -1.45 -1.12
C LYS A 111 -18.99 -0.87 -2.40
N ILE A 112 -19.32 -1.42 -3.56
CA ILE A 112 -18.71 -1.03 -4.84
C ILE A 112 -18.85 0.46 -5.15
N HIS A 113 -19.97 1.07 -4.77
CA HIS A 113 -20.21 2.51 -4.93
C HIS A 113 -19.26 3.34 -4.06
N LEU A 114 -19.03 2.94 -2.80
CA LEU A 114 -18.07 3.63 -1.91
C LEU A 114 -16.64 3.48 -2.43
N ILE A 115 -16.29 2.28 -2.90
CA ILE A 115 -15.00 1.98 -3.52
C ILE A 115 -14.79 2.88 -4.73
N PHE A 116 -15.78 2.96 -5.64
CA PHE A 116 -15.71 3.81 -6.82
C PHE A 116 -15.50 5.28 -6.48
N TYR A 117 -16.29 5.85 -5.57
CA TYR A 117 -16.14 7.26 -5.18
C TYR A 117 -14.79 7.54 -4.50
N TRP A 118 -14.29 6.59 -3.69
CA TRP A 118 -12.97 6.71 -3.08
C TRP A 118 -11.87 6.69 -4.15
N SER A 119 -11.96 5.75 -5.09
CA SER A 119 -10.99 5.63 -6.18
C SER A 119 -10.99 6.84 -7.09
N LEU A 120 -12.16 7.45 -7.35
CA LEU A 120 -12.29 8.71 -8.06
C LEU A 120 -11.56 9.84 -7.35
N LEU A 121 -11.79 9.99 -6.04
CA LEU A 121 -11.12 11.01 -5.23
C LEU A 121 -9.61 10.76 -5.18
N SER A 122 -9.18 9.53 -4.92
CA SER A 122 -7.78 9.15 -4.82
C SER A 122 -7.03 9.31 -6.14
N ALA A 123 -7.66 8.95 -7.27
CA ALA A 123 -7.08 9.14 -8.60
C ALA A 123 -6.95 10.63 -8.94
N THR A 124 -7.95 11.44 -8.58
CA THR A 124 -7.91 12.89 -8.76
C THR A 124 -6.75 13.51 -7.97
N VAL A 125 -6.62 13.18 -6.68
CA VAL A 125 -5.51 13.68 -5.85
C VAL A 125 -4.16 13.16 -6.35
N GLY A 126 -4.07 11.89 -6.72
CA GLY A 126 -2.85 11.31 -7.29
C GLY A 126 -2.42 12.01 -8.59
N LEU A 127 -3.37 12.37 -9.46
CA LEU A 127 -3.09 13.12 -10.67
C LEU A 127 -2.61 14.54 -10.36
N LEU A 128 -3.27 15.23 -9.42
CA LEU A 128 -2.88 16.58 -8.98
C LEU A 128 -1.47 16.60 -8.38
N LEU A 129 -1.14 15.63 -7.53
CA LEU A 129 0.21 15.49 -6.95
C LEU A 129 1.25 15.27 -8.05
N ARG A 130 0.98 14.39 -9.02
CA ARG A 130 1.90 14.17 -10.14
C ARG A 130 2.04 15.39 -11.06
N MET A 131 0.98 16.16 -11.26
CA MET A 131 1.05 17.42 -12.00
C MET A 131 1.95 18.43 -11.27
N LEU A 132 1.82 18.51 -9.94
CA LEU A 132 2.65 19.37 -9.10
C LEU A 132 4.12 18.93 -9.10
N GLU A 133 4.39 17.63 -8.97
CA GLU A 133 5.74 17.05 -9.07
C GLU A 133 6.39 17.38 -10.43
N ARG A 134 5.68 17.15 -11.53
CA ARG A 134 6.16 17.48 -12.89
C ARG A 134 6.43 18.98 -13.06
N ALA A 135 5.58 19.83 -12.51
CA ALA A 135 5.80 21.28 -12.53
C ALA A 135 7.06 21.67 -11.74
N ALA A 136 7.29 21.04 -10.58
CA ALA A 136 8.48 21.24 -9.74
C ALA A 136 9.77 20.70 -10.38
N GLU A 137 9.68 19.70 -11.26
CA GLU A 137 10.82 19.15 -12.00
C GLU A 137 11.25 20.04 -13.18
N ARG A 138 10.29 20.63 -13.91
CA ARG A 138 10.57 21.48 -15.09
C ARG A 138 11.18 22.84 -14.75
N GLY A 139 10.87 23.40 -13.58
CA GLY A 139 11.44 24.67 -13.13
C GLY A 139 12.86 24.48 -12.60
N ARG A 140 13.89 24.85 -13.39
CA ARG A 140 15.28 24.95 -12.91
C ARG A 140 15.30 25.83 -11.64
N GLY A 141 15.61 25.25 -10.48
CA GLY A 141 15.78 25.96 -9.20
C GLY A 141 14.61 25.89 -8.20
N ASN A 142 13.49 25.23 -8.51
CA ASN A 142 12.30 25.27 -7.65
C ASN A 142 12.29 24.23 -6.52
N ILE A 143 13.37 24.20 -5.73
CA ILE A 143 13.55 23.33 -4.56
C ILE A 143 12.36 23.46 -3.59
N LEU A 144 11.84 24.68 -3.43
CA LEU A 144 10.66 24.95 -2.59
C LEU A 144 9.42 24.18 -3.06
N LEU A 145 9.12 24.19 -4.36
CA LEU A 145 7.99 23.48 -4.95
C LEU A 145 8.14 21.95 -4.80
N ARG A 146 9.36 21.42 -4.86
CA ARG A 146 9.62 19.99 -4.58
C ARG A 146 9.33 19.63 -3.12
N PHE A 147 9.73 20.48 -2.17
CA PHE A 147 9.40 20.27 -0.76
C PHE A 147 7.90 20.36 -0.49
N VAL A 148 7.20 21.29 -1.12
CA VAL A 148 5.74 21.40 -1.02
C VAL A 148 5.05 20.17 -1.59
N ALA A 149 5.44 19.71 -2.77
CA ALA A 149 4.90 18.50 -3.39
C ALA A 149 5.11 17.26 -2.51
N ALA A 150 6.33 17.07 -2.01
CA ALA A 150 6.68 15.98 -1.10
C ALA A 150 5.88 16.05 0.21
N GLY A 151 5.73 17.25 0.78
CA GLY A 151 4.95 17.48 2.00
C GLY A 151 3.46 17.17 1.82
N LEU A 152 2.86 17.60 0.69
CA LEU A 152 1.47 17.28 0.35
C LEU A 152 1.26 15.79 0.12
N GLY A 153 2.18 15.11 -0.57
CA GLY A 153 2.15 13.66 -0.76
C GLY A 153 2.24 12.91 0.57
N MET A 154 3.14 13.33 1.47
CA MET A 154 3.27 12.76 2.81
C MET A 154 2.01 13.00 3.64
N ALA A 155 1.46 14.22 3.64
CA ALA A 155 0.24 14.55 4.34
C ALA A 155 -0.93 13.70 3.83
N TRP A 156 -1.06 13.53 2.51
CA TRP A 156 -2.06 12.66 1.90
C TRP A 156 -1.92 11.21 2.37
N ALA A 157 -0.70 10.63 2.31
CA ALA A 157 -0.46 9.26 2.74
C ALA A 157 -0.81 9.04 4.23
N ILE A 158 -0.47 10.01 5.09
CA ILE A 158 -0.80 9.96 6.52
C ILE A 158 -2.31 10.06 6.73
N LEU A 159 -2.97 11.07 6.16
CA LEU A 159 -4.41 11.31 6.35
C LEU A 159 -5.27 10.16 5.85
N THR A 160 -4.79 9.40 4.87
CA THR A 160 -5.56 8.34 4.21
C THR A 160 -5.30 6.94 4.76
N ILE A 161 -4.37 6.80 5.72
CA ILE A 161 -3.95 5.49 6.26
C ILE A 161 -5.11 4.67 6.84
N PHE A 162 -6.12 5.31 7.43
CA PHE A 162 -7.29 4.64 8.03
C PHE A 162 -8.59 4.84 7.24
N VAL A 163 -8.52 5.33 6.00
CA VAL A 163 -9.73 5.54 5.19
C VAL A 163 -10.42 4.21 4.88
N VAL A 164 -9.70 3.23 4.32
CA VAL A 164 -10.29 1.92 3.98
C VAL A 164 -10.81 1.20 5.24
N PRO A 165 -10.07 1.12 6.37
CA PRO A 165 -10.64 0.67 7.64
C PRO A 165 -11.93 1.39 8.03
N SER A 166 -11.97 2.72 7.95
CA SER A 166 -13.17 3.50 8.29
C SER A 166 -14.37 3.16 7.37
N MET A 167 -14.13 3.00 6.07
CA MET A 167 -15.16 2.59 5.10
C MET A 167 -15.71 1.20 5.41
N VAL A 168 -14.84 0.24 5.77
CA VAL A 168 -15.25 -1.15 6.07
C VAL A 168 -15.98 -1.27 7.40
N TYR A 169 -15.53 -0.56 8.44
CA TYR A 169 -16.13 -0.64 9.77
C TYR A 169 -17.46 0.11 9.86
N TYR A 170 -17.59 1.24 9.17
CA TYR A 170 -18.71 2.17 9.35
C TYR A 170 -19.52 2.45 8.08
N GLY A 171 -19.12 1.91 6.92
CA GLY A 171 -19.83 2.16 5.66
C GLY A 171 -19.76 3.62 5.20
N LEU A 172 -18.72 4.36 5.60
CA LEU A 172 -18.60 5.79 5.33
C LEU A 172 -18.25 6.05 3.86
N GLY A 173 -18.79 7.14 3.32
CA GLY A 173 -18.32 7.71 2.05
C GLY A 173 -16.90 8.29 2.16
N PRO A 174 -16.25 8.60 1.04
CA PRO A 174 -14.83 9.02 0.99
C PRO A 174 -14.49 10.19 1.92
N ILE A 175 -15.33 11.24 1.90
CA ILE A 175 -15.10 12.46 2.68
C ILE A 175 -15.20 12.18 4.18
N ASP A 176 -16.23 11.45 4.61
CA ASP A 176 -16.42 11.14 6.02
C ASP A 176 -15.40 10.10 6.52
N ALA A 177 -14.95 9.19 5.64
CA ALA A 177 -13.86 8.29 5.93
C ALA A 177 -12.52 9.04 6.15
N ILE A 178 -12.22 10.08 5.35
CA ILE A 178 -11.05 10.95 5.58
C ILE A 178 -11.19 11.70 6.92
N LYS A 179 -12.37 12.28 7.20
CA LYS A 179 -12.61 12.96 8.48
C LYS A 179 -12.38 12.02 9.66
N ARG A 180 -12.92 10.80 9.60
CA ARG A 180 -12.74 9.79 10.66
C ARG A 180 -11.27 9.37 10.77
N SER A 181 -10.60 9.09 9.67
CA SER A 181 -9.17 8.77 9.63
C SER A 181 -8.35 9.86 10.33
N THR A 182 -8.62 11.13 9.99
CA THR A 182 -7.97 12.30 10.60
C THR A 182 -8.25 12.42 12.10
N GLN A 183 -9.48 12.17 12.54
CA GLN A 183 -9.84 12.18 13.97
C GLN A 183 -9.10 11.09 14.74
N VAL A 184 -9.05 9.87 14.19
CA VAL A 184 -8.34 8.74 14.79
C VAL A 184 -6.83 9.01 14.88
N LEU A 185 -6.25 9.56 13.81
CA LEU A 185 -4.85 10.01 13.79
C LEU A 185 -4.56 11.09 14.81
N ARG A 186 -5.37 12.14 14.90
CA ARG A 186 -5.16 13.23 15.87
C ARG A 186 -5.20 12.73 17.31
N LYS A 187 -6.11 11.80 17.63
CA LYS A 187 -6.21 11.20 18.96
C LYS A 187 -4.99 10.40 19.38
N THR A 188 -4.27 9.81 18.41
CA THR A 188 -3.28 8.77 18.72
C THR A 188 -1.86 9.08 18.25
N TRP A 189 -1.68 9.90 17.22
CA TRP A 189 -0.39 10.22 16.60
C TRP A 189 0.10 11.65 16.88
N GLY A 190 -0.76 12.57 17.35
CA GLY A 190 -0.42 13.89 17.90
C GLY A 190 0.92 14.52 17.44
N GLU A 191 1.80 14.87 18.38
CA GLU A 191 3.16 15.39 18.12
C GLU A 191 4.19 14.30 17.70
N SER A 192 3.79 13.03 17.65
CA SER A 192 4.68 11.87 17.49
C SER A 192 4.73 11.28 16.08
N LEU A 193 4.07 11.91 15.10
CA LEU A 193 3.87 11.43 13.72
C LEU A 193 5.14 10.97 12.98
N ILE A 194 6.33 11.40 13.43
CA ILE A 194 7.59 11.32 12.66
C ILE A 194 8.39 10.02 12.91
N ARG A 195 8.04 9.18 13.90
CA ARG A 195 8.92 8.06 14.32
C ARG A 195 8.41 6.64 14.08
N HIS A 196 7.45 6.45 13.17
CA HIS A 196 6.93 5.11 12.92
C HIS A 196 7.76 4.34 11.88
N PHE A 197 8.69 3.53 12.35
CA PHE A 197 9.30 2.45 11.58
C PHE A 197 8.57 1.14 11.93
N GLY A 198 7.39 0.93 11.36
CA GLY A 198 6.58 -0.28 11.59
C GLY A 198 7.17 -1.48 10.88
N LEU A 199 6.52 -1.90 9.81
CA LEU A 199 6.94 -3.00 8.95
C LEU A 199 8.05 -2.60 7.95
N GLY A 200 8.17 -1.30 7.66
CA GLY A 200 9.05 -0.78 6.60
C GLY A 200 10.54 -1.11 6.79
N LEU A 201 11.05 -1.13 8.03
CA LEU A 201 12.46 -1.50 8.28
C LEU A 201 12.73 -2.98 7.96
N VAL A 202 11.78 -3.86 8.28
CA VAL A 202 11.94 -5.29 8.02
C VAL A 202 11.79 -5.53 6.52
N GLN A 203 10.80 -4.91 5.86
CA GLN A 203 10.67 -4.94 4.41
C GLN A 203 11.95 -4.44 3.71
N PHE A 204 12.51 -3.33 4.16
CA PHE A 204 13.76 -2.79 3.65
C PHE A 204 14.92 -3.79 3.81
N ALA A 205 15.05 -4.44 4.95
CA ALA A 205 16.06 -5.46 5.17
C ALA A 205 15.90 -6.67 4.21
N PHE A 206 14.68 -7.14 3.97
CA PHE A 206 14.40 -8.18 2.97
C PHE A 206 14.76 -7.72 1.55
N ILE A 207 14.42 -6.48 1.18
CA ILE A 207 14.78 -5.93 -0.14
C ILE A 207 16.31 -5.89 -0.30
N ILE A 208 17.05 -5.38 0.68
CA ILE A 208 18.52 -5.28 0.61
C ILE A 208 19.15 -6.68 0.54
N ALA A 209 18.71 -7.62 1.39
CA ALA A 209 19.17 -9.00 1.33
C ALA A 209 18.88 -9.64 -0.04
N GLY A 210 17.70 -9.39 -0.60
CA GLY A 210 17.30 -9.82 -1.93
C GLY A 210 18.19 -9.25 -3.03
N ILE A 211 18.54 -7.97 -2.98
CA ILE A 211 19.43 -7.33 -3.95
C ILE A 211 20.82 -7.99 -3.90
N LEU A 212 21.38 -8.17 -2.71
CA LEU A 212 22.69 -8.81 -2.53
C LEU A 212 22.69 -10.25 -3.05
N ALA A 213 21.64 -11.02 -2.75
CA ALA A 213 21.47 -12.38 -3.26
C ALA A 213 21.28 -12.42 -4.78
N SER A 214 20.59 -11.43 -5.36
CA SER A 214 20.35 -11.32 -6.80
C SER A 214 21.65 -11.08 -7.56
N VAL A 215 22.54 -10.22 -7.05
CA VAL A 215 23.86 -9.98 -7.65
C VAL A 215 24.67 -11.26 -7.70
N ALA A 216 24.73 -12.01 -6.59
CA ALA A 216 25.42 -13.29 -6.53
C ALA A 216 24.81 -14.32 -7.49
N LEU A 217 23.48 -14.42 -7.52
CA LEU A 217 22.77 -15.37 -8.37
C LEU A 217 22.99 -15.08 -9.86
N VAL A 218 22.92 -13.82 -10.28
CA VAL A 218 23.19 -13.41 -11.67
C VAL A 218 24.63 -13.71 -12.04
N PHE A 219 25.59 -13.35 -11.18
CA PHE A 219 27.01 -13.59 -11.43
C PHE A 219 27.32 -15.08 -11.65
N LEU A 220 26.78 -15.95 -10.79
CA LEU A 220 26.93 -17.41 -10.93
C LEU A 220 26.24 -17.94 -12.19
N SER A 221 25.09 -17.38 -12.56
CA SER A 221 24.29 -17.88 -13.68
C SER A 221 24.87 -17.53 -15.04
N VAL A 222 25.62 -16.42 -15.15
CA VAL A 222 26.31 -16.06 -16.40
C VAL A 222 27.31 -17.15 -16.81
N ALA A 223 28.01 -17.76 -15.86
CA ALA A 223 28.96 -18.85 -16.13
C ALA A 223 28.27 -20.16 -16.56
N LEU A 224 26.99 -20.34 -16.24
CA LEU A 224 26.20 -21.53 -16.55
C LEU A 224 25.43 -21.43 -17.88
N GLY A 225 25.47 -20.27 -18.53
CA GLY A 225 24.86 -20.03 -19.84
C GLY A 225 23.46 -19.39 -19.81
N PRO A 226 22.86 -19.13 -20.99
CA PRO A 226 21.66 -18.30 -21.13
C PRO A 226 20.42 -18.82 -20.40
N VAL A 227 20.22 -20.14 -20.39
CA VAL A 227 19.06 -20.76 -19.72
C VAL A 227 19.13 -20.54 -18.20
N ALA A 228 20.31 -20.69 -17.60
CA ALA A 228 20.52 -20.43 -16.19
C ALA A 228 20.26 -18.96 -15.83
N LEU A 229 20.69 -18.04 -16.70
CA LEU A 229 20.43 -16.61 -16.52
C LEU A 229 18.93 -16.28 -16.53
N VAL A 230 18.16 -16.85 -17.46
CA VAL A 230 16.69 -16.66 -17.51
C VAL A 230 16.02 -17.19 -16.25
N MET A 231 16.41 -18.38 -15.79
CA MET A 231 15.89 -18.97 -14.55
C MET A 231 16.22 -18.11 -13.32
N ALA A 232 17.44 -17.58 -13.24
CA ALA A 232 17.84 -16.67 -12.17
C ALA A 232 17.00 -15.40 -12.15
N ILE A 233 16.80 -14.76 -13.31
CA ILE A 233 15.95 -13.58 -13.42
C ILE A 233 14.52 -13.89 -12.98
N ALA A 234 13.96 -15.01 -13.42
CA ALA A 234 12.61 -15.43 -13.02
C ALA A 234 12.49 -15.60 -11.48
N LEU A 235 13.47 -16.24 -10.84
CA LEU A 235 13.51 -16.41 -9.38
C LEU A 235 13.64 -15.06 -8.65
N ILE A 236 14.47 -14.16 -9.15
CA ILE A 236 14.65 -12.81 -8.61
C ILE A 236 13.33 -12.05 -8.64
N VAL A 237 12.65 -12.03 -9.80
CA VAL A 237 11.36 -11.37 -9.96
C VAL A 237 10.33 -11.97 -9.01
N LEU A 238 10.24 -13.30 -8.92
CA LEU A 238 9.31 -13.98 -8.02
C LEU A 238 9.58 -13.65 -6.54
N TYR A 239 10.85 -13.59 -6.14
CA TYR A 239 11.25 -13.20 -4.78
C TYR A 239 10.78 -11.79 -4.45
N PHE A 240 11.13 -10.79 -5.27
CA PHE A 240 10.75 -9.40 -5.01
C PHE A 240 9.23 -9.22 -5.04
N LEU A 241 8.55 -9.88 -5.97
CA LEU A 241 7.09 -9.88 -6.04
C LEU A 241 6.50 -10.43 -4.73
N ALA A 242 6.98 -11.58 -4.26
CA ALA A 242 6.50 -12.18 -3.01
C ALA A 242 6.72 -11.25 -1.81
N VAL A 243 7.92 -10.65 -1.68
CA VAL A 243 8.22 -9.68 -0.61
C VAL A 243 7.26 -8.50 -0.68
N ILE A 244 7.08 -7.88 -1.85
CA ILE A 244 6.20 -6.71 -2.01
C ILE A 244 4.76 -7.05 -1.65
N LEU A 245 4.21 -8.17 -2.16
CA LEU A 245 2.81 -8.55 -1.93
C LEU A 245 2.56 -8.92 -0.47
N VAL A 246 3.45 -9.69 0.17
CA VAL A 246 3.33 -10.07 1.58
C VAL A 246 3.36 -8.83 2.47
N PHE A 247 4.32 -7.92 2.26
CA PHE A 247 4.42 -6.71 3.07
C PHE A 247 3.30 -5.70 2.77
N ALA A 248 2.74 -5.67 1.56
CA ALA A 248 1.56 -4.87 1.26
C ALA A 248 0.35 -5.31 2.11
N VAL A 249 0.06 -6.61 2.15
CA VAL A 249 -1.01 -7.17 3.00
C VAL A 249 -0.71 -6.96 4.47
N ALA A 250 0.53 -7.21 4.90
CA ALA A 250 0.94 -6.98 6.29
C ALA A 250 0.70 -5.53 6.72
N ASN A 251 1.05 -4.55 5.87
CA ASN A 251 0.77 -3.15 6.15
C ASN A 251 -0.72 -2.86 6.29
N THR A 252 -1.56 -3.43 5.42
CA THR A 252 -3.02 -3.27 5.54
C THR A 252 -3.57 -3.90 6.83
N VAL A 253 -3.13 -5.11 7.17
CA VAL A 253 -3.53 -5.82 8.41
C VAL A 253 -3.11 -4.99 9.63
N PHE A 254 -1.87 -4.53 9.67
CA PHE A 254 -1.33 -3.75 10.79
C PHE A 254 -2.01 -2.39 10.92
N ASN A 255 -2.24 -1.67 9.82
CA ASN A 255 -2.98 -0.41 9.84
C ASN A 255 -4.44 -0.60 10.31
N THR A 256 -5.06 -1.73 9.96
CA THR A 256 -6.38 -2.09 10.47
C THR A 256 -6.33 -2.35 11.98
N ALA A 257 -5.28 -3.02 12.48
CA ALA A 257 -5.08 -3.25 13.91
C ALA A 257 -4.93 -1.93 14.68
N LEU A 258 -4.10 -1.02 14.15
CA LEU A 258 -3.90 0.33 14.70
C LEU A 258 -5.21 1.12 14.71
N PHE A 259 -5.99 1.06 13.62
CA PHE A 259 -7.30 1.70 13.55
C PHE A 259 -8.24 1.19 14.64
N VAL A 260 -8.39 -0.12 14.79
CA VAL A 260 -9.29 -0.72 15.79
C VAL A 260 -8.88 -0.31 17.21
N TYR A 261 -7.59 -0.32 17.51
CA TYR A 261 -7.11 0.10 18.82
C TYR A 261 -7.33 1.60 19.07
N ALA A 262 -6.99 2.43 18.10
CA ALA A 262 -7.10 3.88 18.19
C ALA A 262 -8.56 4.36 18.27
N ASP A 263 -9.46 3.66 17.59
CA ASP A 263 -10.86 4.04 17.47
C ASP A 263 -11.75 3.42 18.55
N LYS A 264 -11.52 2.14 18.90
CA LYS A 264 -12.37 1.39 19.84
C LYS A 264 -11.72 1.12 21.20
N GLY A 265 -10.42 1.41 21.36
CA GLY A 265 -9.66 1.07 22.58
C GLY A 265 -9.51 -0.43 22.84
N LYS A 266 -9.89 -1.28 21.88
CA LYS A 266 -9.82 -2.74 21.97
C LYS A 266 -8.51 -3.23 21.38
N ILE A 267 -7.92 -4.25 22.00
CA ILE A 267 -6.76 -4.94 21.44
C ILE A 267 -7.28 -5.95 20.42
N PRO A 268 -6.87 -5.86 19.14
CA PRO A 268 -7.26 -6.85 18.13
C PRO A 268 -6.72 -8.24 18.48
N HIS A 269 -7.50 -9.29 18.24
CA HIS A 269 -7.03 -10.67 18.42
C HIS A 269 -5.75 -10.92 17.59
N GLY A 270 -4.74 -11.53 18.22
CA GLY A 270 -3.43 -11.80 17.60
C GLY A 270 -2.38 -10.69 17.78
N PHE A 271 -2.73 -9.56 18.39
CA PHE A 271 -1.79 -8.50 18.75
C PHE A 271 -1.65 -8.34 20.28
N SER A 272 -0.46 -7.96 20.73
CA SER A 272 -0.20 -7.62 22.14
C SER A 272 -0.46 -6.13 22.41
N ARG A 273 -0.82 -5.80 23.65
CA ARG A 273 -1.04 -4.41 24.07
C ARG A 273 0.21 -3.57 23.86
N GLU A 274 1.36 -4.14 24.18
CA GLU A 274 2.68 -3.50 24.16
C GLU A 274 3.07 -3.08 22.74
N VAL A 275 2.79 -3.94 21.75
CA VAL A 275 3.11 -3.66 20.34
C VAL A 275 2.21 -2.58 19.78
N VAL A 276 0.90 -2.66 20.05
CA VAL A 276 -0.05 -1.67 19.55
C VAL A 276 0.13 -0.33 20.26
N GLN A 277 0.33 -0.31 21.59
CA GLN A 277 0.67 0.91 22.33
C GLN A 277 2.03 1.49 21.94
N GLY A 278 3.02 0.63 21.69
CA GLY A 278 4.35 1.02 21.25
C GLY A 278 4.34 1.71 19.89
N ALA A 279 3.35 1.43 19.04
CA ALA A 279 3.15 2.15 17.79
C ALA A 279 2.68 3.60 17.99
N PHE A 280 2.01 3.90 19.11
CA PHE A 280 1.47 5.23 19.44
C PHE A 280 2.30 6.03 20.47
N ARG A 281 3.14 5.36 21.28
CA ARG A 281 3.93 6.03 22.33
C ARG A 281 5.18 6.71 21.77
N ALA A 282 5.27 8.03 21.97
CA ALA A 282 6.51 8.76 21.86
C ALA A 282 7.55 8.24 22.89
N LYS A 283 8.82 8.13 22.47
CA LYS A 283 9.95 7.94 23.38
C LYS A 283 10.00 9.17 24.30
N LYS A 284 9.59 9.05 25.57
CA LYS A 284 10.05 9.96 26.62
C LYS A 284 11.58 9.86 26.57
N ALA A 285 12.24 10.95 26.19
CA ALA A 285 13.69 11.04 26.29
C ALA A 285 14.04 10.76 27.76
N ALA A 286 14.92 9.80 27.98
CA ALA A 286 15.50 9.61 29.30
C ALA A 286 16.37 10.83 29.59
N GLY A 287 16.02 11.55 30.65
CA GLY A 287 16.91 12.47 31.38
C GLY A 287 17.00 13.90 30.85
N THR A 288 16.45 14.83 31.62
CA THR A 288 17.33 15.68 32.44
C THR A 288 16.65 15.88 33.79
N ILE A 289 17.35 15.43 34.83
CA ILE A 289 17.19 15.87 36.22
C ILE A 289 17.79 17.28 36.29
#